data_AF-A0A4Z0D9X4-F1
#
_entry.id   AF-A0A4Z0D9X4-F1
#
_cell.length_a   1.000
_cell.length_b   1.000
_cell.length_c   1.000
_cell.angle_alpha   90.00
_cell.angle_beta   90.00
_cell.angle_gamma   90.00
#
_symmetry.space_group_name_H-M   'P 1'
#
loop_
_entity.id
_entity.type
_entity.pdbx_description
1 polymer ?
#
loop_
_entity_poly.entity_id
_entity_poly.type
_entity_poly.pdbx_seq_one_letter_code
_entity_poly.pdbx_strand_id
1 'polypeptide(L)'
;MLILAIIGLLFIFLGFAIHKLKWYFLIAGYNTSPKDMKKNVDTEGLGKLIGSYMYFIGGLFILIGIFSYFFPELISTFNAIFIVIFIISTILVIIKAQKYDHNKQENDSKSRDKGTLITLIITIIVLLFVGIMIFRSLQPIKININDVGVEFKGMYGDLYRWEEIEELELRDKLPTIELRTNGSSIAGKDKGYFKTKEYGKVKLYLDSKKPPFIYMKVDGQYIIINLGEKEKTIQAFEKMENIYKD
;
A
#
# COMPACT_ATOMS: atom_id res chain seq x y z
N MET A 1 -5.49 10.43 7.62
CA MET A 1 -6.92 10.32 7.99
C MET A 1 -7.81 11.12 7.05
N LEU A 2 -7.55 12.42 6.83
CA LEU A 2 -8.29 13.25 5.85
C LEU A 2 -8.32 12.65 4.43
N ILE A 3 -7.20 12.07 3.99
CA ILE A 3 -7.12 11.44 2.66
C ILE A 3 -8.12 10.28 2.47
N LEU A 4 -8.42 9.50 3.51
CA LEU A 4 -9.38 8.40 3.42
C LEU A 4 -10.80 8.93 3.27
N ALA A 5 -11.14 10.02 3.96
CA ALA A 5 -12.43 10.69 3.81
C ALA A 5 -12.60 11.26 2.40
N ILE A 6 -11.56 11.89 1.83
CA ILE A 6 -11.57 12.39 0.45
C ILE A 6 -11.78 11.25 -0.55
N ILE A 7 -11.08 10.13 -0.38
CA ILE A 7 -11.26 8.93 -1.21
C ILE A 7 -12.71 8.42 -1.08
N GLY A 8 -13.25 8.37 0.14
CA GLY A 8 -14.62 7.93 0.36
C GLY A 8 -15.66 8.83 -0.33
N LEU A 9 -15.49 10.16 -0.26
CA LEU A 9 -16.33 11.11 -0.98
C LEU A 9 -16.23 10.95 -2.50
N LEU A 10 -15.03 10.70 -3.03
CA LEU A 10 -14.84 10.40 -4.45
C LEU A 10 -15.61 9.14 -4.87
N PHE A 11 -15.56 8.07 -4.08
CA PHE A 11 -16.35 6.86 -4.34
C PHE A 11 -17.86 7.13 -4.31
N ILE A 12 -18.35 7.92 -3.36
CA ILE A 12 -19.76 8.32 -3.31
C ILE A 12 -20.14 9.10 -4.56
N PHE A 13 -19.30 10.07 -4.97
CA PHE A 13 -19.52 10.84 -6.20
C PHE A 13 -19.57 9.95 -7.44
N LEU A 14 -18.62 9.02 -7.60
CA LEU A 14 -18.61 8.08 -8.72
C LEU A 14 -19.84 7.16 -8.68
N GLY A 15 -20.25 6.71 -7.50
CA GLY A 15 -21.47 5.93 -7.32
C GLY A 15 -22.72 6.70 -7.78
N PHE A 16 -22.78 7.99 -7.44
CA PHE A 16 -23.84 8.90 -7.87
C PHE A 16 -23.83 9.13 -9.38
N ALA A 17 -22.65 9.37 -9.95
CA ALA A 17 -22.49 9.55 -11.38
C ALA A 17 -22.96 8.32 -12.18
N ILE A 18 -22.60 7.11 -11.73
CA ILE A 18 -22.99 5.86 -12.39
C ILE A 18 -24.49 5.59 -12.21
N HIS A 19 -24.99 5.64 -10.98
CA HIS A 19 -26.38 5.28 -10.66
C HIS A 19 -27.38 6.33 -11.14
N LYS A 20 -27.14 7.61 -10.87
CA LYS A 20 -28.11 8.69 -11.12
C LYS A 20 -27.83 9.47 -12.40
N LEU A 21 -26.57 9.79 -12.69
CA LEU A 21 -26.21 10.52 -13.92
C LEU A 21 -26.02 9.60 -15.13
N LYS A 22 -26.16 8.28 -14.94
CA LYS A 22 -26.05 7.26 -15.99
C LYS A 22 -24.71 7.28 -16.71
N TRP A 23 -23.63 7.60 -16.01
CA TRP A 23 -22.25 7.56 -16.53
C TRP A 23 -21.75 6.11 -16.66
N TYR A 24 -22.47 5.28 -17.42
CA TYR A 24 -22.19 3.85 -17.57
C TYR A 24 -20.87 3.57 -18.29
N PHE A 25 -20.31 4.54 -19.00
CA PHE A 25 -18.97 4.46 -19.57
C PHE A 25 -17.85 4.30 -18.51
N LEU A 26 -18.14 4.56 -17.24
CA LEU A 26 -17.22 4.27 -16.13
C LEU A 26 -17.21 2.79 -15.71
N ILE A 27 -18.19 2.01 -16.16
CA ILE A 27 -18.27 0.58 -15.81
C ILE A 27 -17.31 -0.19 -16.71
N ALA A 28 -16.22 -0.66 -16.12
CA ALA A 28 -15.24 -1.53 -16.79
C ALA A 28 -15.94 -2.79 -17.32
N GLY A 29 -15.50 -3.29 -18.48
CA GLY A 29 -16.21 -4.32 -19.22
C GLY A 29 -17.26 -3.73 -20.15
N TYR A 30 -18.26 -3.01 -19.63
CA TYR A 30 -19.28 -2.35 -20.48
C TYR A 30 -18.66 -1.30 -21.41
N ASN A 31 -17.77 -0.45 -20.90
CA ASN A 31 -17.14 0.60 -21.70
C ASN A 31 -16.36 0.06 -22.89
N THR A 32 -15.65 -1.06 -22.68
CA THR A 32 -14.77 -1.71 -23.64
C THR A 32 -15.51 -2.69 -24.58
N SER A 33 -16.77 -3.02 -24.31
CA SER A 33 -17.55 -3.91 -25.17
C SER A 33 -17.87 -3.28 -26.54
N PRO A 34 -17.95 -4.07 -27.62
CA PRO A 34 -18.53 -3.67 -28.90
C PRO A 34 -19.96 -3.13 -28.77
N LYS A 35 -20.37 -2.26 -29.70
CA LYS A 35 -21.66 -1.55 -29.65
C LYS A 35 -22.87 -2.48 -29.68
N ASP A 36 -22.79 -3.56 -30.44
CA ASP A 36 -23.78 -4.64 -30.51
C ASP A 36 -23.95 -5.32 -29.16
N MET A 37 -22.84 -5.67 -28.49
CA MET A 37 -22.90 -6.28 -27.16
C MET A 37 -23.46 -5.34 -26.09
N LYS A 38 -23.17 -4.03 -26.15
CA LYS A 38 -23.70 -3.07 -25.19
C LYS A 38 -25.23 -3.02 -25.15
N LYS A 39 -25.92 -3.34 -26.26
CA LYS A 39 -27.38 -3.30 -26.34
C LYS A 39 -28.05 -4.37 -25.49
N ASN A 40 -27.37 -5.49 -25.24
CA ASN A 40 -27.92 -6.60 -24.48
C ASN A 40 -27.51 -6.55 -22.99
N VAL A 41 -27.00 -5.42 -22.51
CA VAL A 41 -26.69 -5.23 -21.09
C VAL A 41 -27.81 -4.43 -20.43
N ASP A 42 -28.34 -4.91 -19.31
CA ASP A 42 -29.20 -4.13 -18.42
C ASP A 42 -28.34 -3.08 -17.69
N THR A 43 -28.08 -1.99 -18.38
CA THR A 43 -27.24 -0.89 -17.89
C THR A 43 -27.83 -0.18 -16.67
N GLU A 44 -29.16 -0.14 -16.53
CA GLU A 44 -29.80 0.50 -15.39
C GLU A 44 -29.66 -0.37 -14.14
N GLY A 45 -29.94 -1.66 -14.24
CA GLY A 45 -29.74 -2.62 -13.15
C GLY A 45 -28.27 -2.74 -12.76
N LEU A 46 -27.36 -2.82 -13.73
CA LEU A 46 -25.92 -2.85 -13.49
C LEU A 46 -25.43 -1.56 -12.84
N GLY A 47 -25.89 -0.39 -13.34
CA GLY A 47 -25.54 0.91 -12.78
C GLY A 47 -26.02 1.09 -11.33
N LYS A 48 -27.22 0.60 -10.99
CA LYS A 48 -27.72 0.56 -9.61
C LYS A 48 -26.85 -0.31 -8.71
N LEU A 49 -26.47 -1.51 -9.17
CA LEU A 49 -25.58 -2.40 -8.41
C LEU A 49 -24.22 -1.74 -8.16
N ILE A 50 -23.55 -1.28 -9.22
CA ILE A 50 -22.22 -0.68 -9.14
C ILE A 50 -22.25 0.58 -8.29
N GLY A 51 -23.24 1.46 -8.50
CA GLY A 51 -23.37 2.67 -7.69
C GLY A 51 -23.63 2.38 -6.21
N SER A 52 -24.45 1.38 -5.88
CA SER A 52 -24.68 0.98 -4.49
C SER A 52 -23.42 0.42 -3.83
N TYR A 53 -22.63 -0.35 -4.57
CA TYR A 53 -21.33 -0.83 -4.11
C TYR A 53 -20.35 0.33 -3.88
N MET A 54 -20.30 1.31 -4.78
CA MET A 54 -19.47 2.51 -4.62
C MET A 54 -19.87 3.33 -3.39
N TYR A 55 -21.17 3.49 -3.10
CA TYR A 55 -21.63 4.13 -1.86
C TYR A 55 -21.20 3.36 -0.62
N PHE A 56 -21.32 2.03 -0.65
CA PHE A 56 -20.90 1.17 0.46
C PHE A 56 -19.40 1.31 0.73
N ILE A 57 -18.55 1.20 -0.30
CA ILE A 57 -17.10 1.37 -0.17
C ILE A 57 -16.74 2.80 0.27
N GLY A 58 -17.40 3.81 -0.30
CA GLY A 58 -17.18 5.20 0.08
C GLY A 58 -17.53 5.47 1.55
N GLY A 59 -18.66 4.92 2.02
CA GLY A 59 -19.05 4.96 3.42
C GLY A 59 -18.04 4.26 4.33
N LEU A 60 -17.53 3.09 3.96
CA LEU A 60 -16.49 2.39 4.72
C LEU A 60 -15.19 3.20 4.84
N PHE A 61 -14.75 3.84 3.74
CA PHE A 61 -13.56 4.70 3.77
C PHE A 61 -13.72 5.89 4.72
N ILE A 62 -14.90 6.54 4.71
CA ILE A 62 -15.21 7.64 5.63
C ILE A 62 -15.23 7.13 7.07
N LEU A 63 -15.89 5.99 7.34
CA LEU A 63 -15.96 5.40 8.67
C LEU A 63 -14.58 5.09 9.23
N ILE A 64 -13.67 4.50 8.44
CA ILE A 64 -12.29 4.24 8.86
C ILE A 64 -11.54 5.54 9.09
N GLY A 65 -11.70 6.52 8.20
CA GLY A 65 -11.13 7.86 8.40
C GLY A 65 -11.54 8.47 9.74
N ILE A 66 -12.80 8.30 10.15
CA ILE A 66 -13.31 8.76 11.44
C ILE A 66 -12.75 7.91 12.59
N PHE A 67 -12.87 6.58 12.54
CA PHE A 67 -12.38 5.68 13.59
C PHE A 67 -10.89 5.84 13.84
N SER A 68 -10.12 6.09 12.78
CA SER A 68 -8.68 6.29 12.88
C SER A 68 -8.27 7.54 13.67
N TYR A 69 -9.16 8.53 13.76
CA TYR A 69 -8.95 9.72 14.57
C TYR A 69 -9.24 9.44 16.05
N PHE A 70 -10.32 8.73 16.35
CA PHE A 70 -10.74 8.43 17.74
C PHE A 70 -10.00 7.23 18.36
N PHE A 71 -9.55 6.28 17.56
CA PHE A 71 -8.94 5.02 18.00
C PHE A 71 -7.63 4.74 17.23
N PRO A 72 -6.62 5.62 17.35
CA PRO A 72 -5.37 5.49 16.59
C PRO A 72 -4.62 4.19 16.88
N GLU A 73 -4.72 3.64 18.09
CA GLU A 73 -4.07 2.38 18.49
C GLU A 73 -4.65 1.16 17.75
N LEU A 74 -5.94 1.19 17.40
CA LEU A 74 -6.64 0.09 16.73
C LEU A 74 -6.61 0.19 15.20
N ILE A 75 -5.95 1.20 14.64
CA ILE A 75 -5.97 1.51 13.21
C ILE A 75 -5.51 0.33 12.34
N SER A 76 -4.48 -0.40 12.78
CA SER A 76 -3.96 -1.55 12.05
C SER A 76 -4.99 -2.67 11.95
N THR A 77 -5.72 -2.92 13.03
CA THR A 77 -6.77 -3.94 13.10
C THR A 77 -7.95 -3.55 12.22
N PHE A 78 -8.42 -2.30 12.31
CA PHE A 78 -9.52 -1.82 11.47
C PHE A 78 -9.17 -1.83 9.97
N ASN A 79 -7.94 -1.45 9.61
CA ASN A 79 -7.47 -1.55 8.23
C ASN A 79 -7.47 -3.00 7.72
N ALA A 80 -7.02 -3.96 8.54
CA ALA A 80 -7.05 -5.37 8.15
C ALA A 80 -8.48 -5.88 7.92
N ILE A 81 -9.41 -5.57 8.83
CA ILE A 81 -10.83 -5.93 8.70
C ILE A 81 -11.43 -5.30 7.44
N PHE A 82 -11.14 -4.02 7.19
CA PHE A 82 -11.61 -3.32 6.00
C PHE A 82 -11.13 -3.97 4.72
N ILE A 83 -9.84 -4.34 4.62
CA ILE A 83 -9.28 -5.01 3.44
C ILE A 83 -10.04 -6.31 3.16
N VAL A 84 -10.36 -7.09 4.19
CA VAL A 84 -11.14 -8.32 4.04
C VAL A 84 -12.55 -8.02 3.54
N ILE A 85 -13.26 -7.07 4.14
CA ILE A 85 -14.61 -6.66 3.71
C ILE A 85 -14.58 -6.14 2.26
N PHE A 86 -13.57 -5.32 1.93
CA PHE A 86 -13.37 -4.78 0.59
C PHE A 86 -13.20 -5.91 -0.44
N ILE A 87 -12.31 -6.87 -0.19
CA ILE A 87 -12.06 -8.00 -1.10
C ILE A 87 -13.34 -8.83 -1.27
N ILE A 88 -13.99 -9.23 -0.17
CA ILE A 88 -15.20 -10.07 -0.22
C ILE A 88 -16.32 -9.34 -0.96
N SER A 89 -16.60 -8.09 -0.61
CA SER A 89 -17.66 -7.30 -1.27
C SER A 89 -17.39 -7.09 -2.76
N THR A 90 -16.12 -6.87 -3.15
CA THR A 90 -15.71 -6.76 -4.56
C THR A 90 -16.02 -8.05 -5.33
N ILE A 91 -15.62 -9.21 -4.78
CA ILE A 91 -15.90 -10.50 -5.39
C ILE A 91 -17.41 -10.73 -5.53
N LEU A 92 -18.19 -10.45 -4.49
CA LEU A 92 -19.64 -10.61 -4.51
C LEU A 92 -20.30 -9.71 -5.57
N VAL A 93 -19.83 -8.48 -5.73
CA VAL A 93 -20.36 -7.55 -6.74
C VAL A 93 -19.98 -7.98 -8.16
N ILE A 94 -18.75 -8.46 -8.39
CA ILE A 94 -18.35 -9.03 -9.68
C ILE A 94 -19.26 -10.20 -10.08
N ILE A 95 -19.57 -11.09 -9.13
CA ILE A 95 -20.47 -12.23 -9.35
C ILE A 95 -21.89 -11.73 -9.64
N LYS A 96 -22.44 -10.82 -8.82
CA LYS A 96 -23.79 -10.26 -9.00
C LYS A 96 -23.92 -9.47 -10.32
N ALA A 97 -22.86 -8.79 -10.76
CA ALA A 97 -22.85 -8.00 -11.99
C ALA A 97 -23.11 -8.86 -13.24
N GLN A 98 -22.72 -10.13 -13.22
CA GLN A 98 -22.96 -11.05 -14.35
C GLN A 98 -24.44 -11.27 -14.64
N LYS A 99 -25.34 -11.03 -13.67
CA LYS A 99 -26.79 -11.13 -13.89
C LYS A 99 -27.30 -10.15 -14.94
N TYR A 100 -26.62 -9.02 -15.12
CA TYR A 100 -27.08 -7.90 -15.95
C TYR A 100 -26.52 -7.92 -17.39
N ASP A 101 -25.71 -8.92 -17.75
CA ASP A 101 -25.16 -9.08 -19.10
C ASP A 101 -25.92 -10.20 -19.84
N HIS A 102 -26.84 -9.84 -20.75
CA HIS A 102 -27.67 -10.80 -21.49
C HIS A 102 -27.04 -11.29 -22.80
N ASN A 103 -25.88 -10.76 -23.21
CA ASN A 103 -25.15 -11.26 -24.40
C ASN A 103 -24.83 -12.76 -24.32
N LYS A 104 -24.80 -13.28 -23.09
CA LYS A 104 -24.32 -14.63 -22.75
C LYS A 104 -25.46 -15.64 -22.58
N GLN A 105 -26.72 -15.27 -22.83
CA GLN A 105 -27.87 -16.18 -22.74
C GLN A 105 -28.11 -16.99 -24.03
N GLU A 106 -27.59 -16.56 -25.18
CA GLU A 106 -27.93 -17.18 -26.48
C GLU A 106 -27.00 -18.33 -26.89
N ASN A 107 -25.83 -18.50 -26.24
CA ASN A 107 -24.91 -19.63 -26.48
C ASN A 107 -24.18 -20.07 -25.20
N ASP A 108 -24.52 -21.26 -24.70
CA ASP A 108 -23.79 -22.06 -23.70
C ASP A 108 -23.57 -21.45 -22.29
N SER A 109 -24.24 -22.04 -21.28
CA SER A 109 -23.96 -21.80 -19.85
C SER A 109 -22.47 -21.98 -19.50
N LYS A 110 -21.74 -22.84 -20.22
CA LYS A 110 -20.29 -23.05 -20.10
C LYS A 110 -19.44 -21.81 -20.41
N SER A 111 -19.93 -20.89 -21.25
CA SER A 111 -19.24 -19.63 -21.60
C SER A 111 -19.29 -18.61 -20.46
N ARG A 112 -20.44 -18.56 -19.75
CA ARG A 112 -20.69 -17.69 -18.59
C ARG A 112 -19.70 -17.94 -17.44
N ASP A 113 -19.38 -19.20 -17.20
CA ASP A 113 -18.41 -19.60 -16.17
C ASP A 113 -16.98 -19.20 -16.55
N LYS A 114 -16.59 -19.30 -17.84
CA LYS A 114 -15.23 -18.99 -18.28
C LYS A 114 -14.87 -17.51 -18.17
N GLY A 115 -15.72 -16.59 -18.64
CA GLY A 115 -15.42 -15.15 -18.58
C GLY A 115 -15.39 -14.59 -17.14
N THR A 116 -16.31 -15.08 -16.31
CA THR A 116 -16.34 -14.75 -14.87
C THR A 116 -15.10 -15.31 -14.17
N LEU A 117 -14.73 -16.56 -14.48
CA LEU A 117 -13.53 -17.19 -13.95
C LEU A 117 -12.26 -16.42 -14.35
N ILE A 118 -12.13 -15.98 -15.60
CA ILE A 118 -10.99 -15.16 -16.05
C ILE A 118 -10.93 -13.84 -15.26
N THR A 119 -12.06 -13.16 -15.06
CA THR A 119 -12.12 -11.91 -14.30
C THR A 119 -11.71 -12.13 -12.84
N LEU A 120 -12.18 -13.21 -12.22
CA LEU A 120 -11.80 -13.59 -10.86
C LEU A 120 -10.32 -13.96 -10.77
N ILE A 121 -9.78 -14.72 -11.73
CA ILE A 121 -8.36 -15.08 -11.79
C ILE A 121 -7.50 -13.82 -11.87
N ILE A 122 -7.81 -12.89 -12.79
CA ILE A 122 -7.07 -11.63 -12.91
C ILE A 122 -7.14 -10.85 -11.60
N THR A 123 -8.32 -10.76 -10.99
CA THR A 123 -8.50 -10.09 -9.70
C THR A 123 -7.63 -10.71 -8.62
N ILE A 124 -7.60 -12.05 -8.52
CA ILE A 124 -6.77 -12.78 -7.56
C ILE A 124 -5.28 -12.53 -7.84
N ILE A 125 -4.83 -12.57 -9.10
CA ILE A 125 -3.44 -12.30 -9.48
C ILE A 125 -3.03 -10.89 -9.04
N VAL A 126 -3.87 -9.88 -9.29
CA VAL A 126 -3.61 -8.50 -8.87
C VAL A 126 -3.53 -8.41 -7.33
N LEU A 127 -4.46 -9.04 -6.61
CA LEU A 127 -4.44 -9.05 -5.14
C LEU A 127 -3.19 -9.74 -4.59
N LEU A 128 -2.78 -10.87 -5.19
CA LEU A 128 -1.55 -11.57 -4.82
C LEU A 128 -0.31 -10.71 -5.08
N PHE A 129 -0.25 -10.06 -6.24
CA PHE A 129 0.86 -9.16 -6.58
C PHE A 129 0.98 -8.01 -5.56
N VAL A 130 -0.13 -7.34 -5.24
CA VAL A 130 -0.15 -6.28 -4.22
C VAL A 130 0.23 -6.84 -2.84
N GLY A 131 -0.29 -8.02 -2.48
CA GLY A 131 0.05 -8.69 -1.22
C GLY A 131 1.55 -8.99 -1.09
N ILE A 132 2.17 -9.49 -2.17
CA ILE A 132 3.62 -9.74 -2.23
C ILE A 132 4.39 -8.42 -2.10
N MET A 133 3.96 -7.35 -2.78
CA MET A 133 4.61 -6.03 -2.64
C MET A 133 4.56 -5.52 -1.19
N ILE A 134 3.40 -5.60 -0.53
CA ILE A 134 3.25 -5.20 0.87
C ILE A 134 4.12 -6.08 1.77
N PHE A 135 4.10 -7.40 1.58
CA PHE A 135 4.92 -8.33 2.36
C PHE A 135 6.41 -7.98 2.27
N ARG A 136 6.92 -7.73 1.06
CA ARG A 136 8.32 -7.30 0.85
C ARG A 136 8.60 -5.95 1.48
N SER A 137 7.66 -5.01 1.41
CA SER A 137 7.80 -3.71 2.08
C SER A 137 7.92 -3.86 3.59
N LEU A 138 7.20 -4.81 4.18
CA LEU A 138 7.18 -5.08 5.62
C LEU A 138 8.38 -5.88 6.15
N GLN A 139 9.25 -6.44 5.32
CA GLN A 139 10.45 -7.11 5.84
C GLN A 139 11.51 -6.09 6.28
N PRO A 140 12.31 -6.34 7.34
CA PRO A 140 13.47 -5.49 7.64
C PRO A 140 14.43 -5.41 6.45
N ILE A 141 15.24 -4.34 6.39
CA ILE A 141 16.30 -4.28 5.39
C ILE A 141 17.38 -5.33 5.70
N LYS A 142 17.97 -5.89 4.65
CA LYS A 142 19.16 -6.74 4.80
C LYS A 142 20.38 -5.88 4.54
N ILE A 143 21.35 -5.94 5.46
CA ILE A 143 22.63 -5.26 5.31
C ILE A 143 23.74 -6.29 5.08
N ASN A 144 24.77 -5.87 4.36
CA ASN A 144 26.01 -6.60 4.19
C ASN A 144 27.16 -5.67 4.59
N ILE A 145 27.90 -6.05 5.63
CA ILE A 145 28.99 -5.27 6.19
C ILE A 145 30.29 -5.98 5.82
N ASN A 146 31.12 -5.30 5.03
CA ASN A 146 32.42 -5.80 4.56
C ASN A 146 33.52 -4.75 4.79
N ASP A 147 34.70 -5.02 4.26
CA ASP A 147 35.90 -4.19 4.28
C ASP A 147 35.78 -2.87 3.49
N VAL A 148 34.87 -2.79 2.51
CA VAL A 148 34.64 -1.59 1.71
C VAL A 148 33.63 -0.64 2.35
N GLY A 149 32.59 -1.18 2.96
CA GLY A 149 31.49 -0.37 3.51
C GLY A 149 30.31 -1.18 4.03
N VAL A 150 29.18 -0.49 4.17
CA VAL A 150 27.89 -1.09 4.48
C VAL A 150 26.96 -1.00 3.27
N GLU A 151 26.63 -2.16 2.72
CA GLU A 151 25.68 -2.31 1.63
C GLU A 151 24.28 -2.61 2.18
N PHE A 152 23.32 -1.76 1.83
CA PHE A 152 21.91 -1.93 2.09
C PHE A 152 21.25 -2.59 0.88
N LYS A 153 20.56 -3.72 1.06
CA LYS A 153 19.90 -4.43 -0.05
C LYS A 153 18.44 -4.00 -0.21
N GLY A 154 18.01 -3.87 -1.46
CA GLY A 154 16.61 -3.62 -1.82
C GLY A 154 16.42 -2.40 -2.71
N MET A 155 15.17 -2.01 -2.95
CA MET A 155 14.81 -0.94 -3.91
C MET A 155 15.40 0.44 -3.55
N TYR A 156 15.65 0.69 -2.27
CA TYR A 156 16.30 1.93 -1.81
C TYR A 156 17.76 1.71 -1.41
N GLY A 157 18.27 0.49 -1.59
CA GLY A 157 19.60 0.06 -1.16
C GLY A 157 20.72 0.90 -1.75
N ASP A 158 21.80 1.03 -1.00
CA ASP A 158 23.00 1.78 -1.37
C ASP A 158 24.22 1.14 -0.71
N LEU A 159 25.40 1.42 -1.26
CA LEU A 159 26.68 1.13 -0.61
C LEU A 159 27.23 2.44 -0.04
N TYR A 160 27.42 2.49 1.27
CA TYR A 160 28.13 3.60 1.91
C TYR A 160 29.51 3.12 2.29
N ARG A 161 30.53 3.76 1.73
CA ARG A 161 31.91 3.39 2.00
C ARG A 161 32.33 3.91 3.37
N TRP A 162 33.25 3.21 4.03
CA TRP A 162 33.71 3.62 5.36
C TRP A 162 34.33 5.02 5.35
N GLU A 163 35.05 5.39 4.27
CA GLU A 163 35.73 6.69 4.17
C GLU A 163 34.76 7.87 4.00
N GLU A 164 33.52 7.62 3.61
CA GLU A 164 32.48 8.63 3.38
C GLU A 164 31.64 8.89 4.65
N ILE A 165 31.78 8.05 5.68
CA ILE A 165 31.02 8.16 6.93
C ILE A 165 31.69 9.19 7.84
N GLU A 166 30.96 10.27 8.13
CA GLU A 166 31.42 11.37 9.00
C GLU A 166 31.11 11.11 10.48
N GLU A 167 29.94 10.51 10.75
CA GLU A 167 29.44 10.27 12.11
C GLU A 167 28.73 8.92 12.15
N LEU A 168 28.97 8.15 13.21
CA LEU A 168 28.33 6.86 13.46
C LEU A 168 27.96 6.74 14.94
N GLU A 169 26.65 6.66 15.23
CA GLU A 169 26.14 6.63 16.60
C GLU A 169 24.93 5.69 16.76
N LEU A 170 24.77 5.15 17.97
CA LEU A 170 23.58 4.39 18.36
C LEU A 170 22.70 5.24 19.28
N ARG A 171 21.43 5.42 18.92
CA ARG A 171 20.49 6.26 19.68
C ARG A 171 19.14 5.57 19.86
N ASP A 172 18.47 5.78 20.99
CA ASP A 172 17.15 5.19 21.27
C ASP A 172 15.96 5.99 20.71
N LYS A 173 16.18 7.24 20.29
CA LYS A 173 15.13 8.14 19.82
C LYS A 173 15.25 8.40 18.32
N LEU A 174 14.12 8.49 17.65
CA LEU A 174 14.02 8.98 16.26
C LEU A 174 13.87 10.50 16.22
N PRO A 175 14.28 11.15 15.12
CA PRO A 175 13.91 12.52 14.89
C PRO A 175 12.40 12.61 14.63
N THR A 176 11.85 13.82 14.76
CA THR A 176 10.47 14.10 14.40
C THR A 176 10.31 14.01 12.87
N ILE A 177 9.67 12.95 12.38
CA ILE A 177 9.39 12.77 10.95
C ILE A 177 8.22 13.69 10.56
N GLU A 178 8.49 14.67 9.69
CA GLU A 178 7.49 15.62 9.21
C GLU A 178 6.78 15.08 7.95
N LEU A 179 7.56 14.55 6.99
CA LEU A 179 7.04 14.18 5.68
C LEU A 179 7.84 13.05 5.05
N ARG A 180 7.14 12.10 4.43
CA ARG A 180 7.74 11.16 3.47
C ARG A 180 7.83 11.83 2.10
N THR A 181 9.04 12.01 1.57
CA THR A 181 9.26 12.62 0.24
C THR A 181 9.29 11.58 -0.88
N ASN A 182 9.85 10.40 -0.61
CA ASN A 182 9.85 9.23 -1.49
C ASN A 182 10.05 7.99 -0.63
N GLY A 183 9.49 6.84 -1.00
CA GLY A 183 9.62 5.63 -0.20
C GLY A 183 8.33 4.96 0.18
N SER A 184 8.47 3.97 1.06
CA SER A 184 7.38 3.27 1.71
C SER A 184 7.36 3.61 3.20
N SER A 185 6.15 3.73 3.73
CA SER A 185 5.89 3.87 5.17
C SER A 185 4.64 3.05 5.45
N ILE A 186 4.83 1.82 5.94
CA ILE A 186 3.74 0.89 6.20
C ILE A 186 3.94 0.29 7.58
N ALA A 187 2.95 0.47 8.46
CA ALA A 187 2.93 -0.07 9.82
C ALA A 187 4.16 0.32 10.68
N GLY A 188 4.74 1.51 10.43
CA GLY A 188 5.95 1.99 11.11
C GLY A 188 7.26 1.53 10.46
N LYS A 189 7.19 0.74 9.37
CA LYS A 189 8.37 0.34 8.60
C LYS A 189 8.61 1.37 7.50
N ASP A 190 9.61 2.19 7.72
CA ASP A 190 9.96 3.35 6.92
C ASP A 190 11.22 3.07 6.11
N LYS A 191 11.08 3.17 4.78
CA LYS A 191 12.14 2.90 3.81
C LYS A 191 12.13 3.95 2.70
N GLY A 192 13.19 4.73 2.58
CA GLY A 192 13.34 5.75 1.54
C GLY A 192 13.73 7.11 2.11
N TYR A 193 13.25 8.18 1.49
CA TYR A 193 13.62 9.56 1.78
C TYR A 193 12.53 10.32 2.51
N PHE A 194 12.91 10.93 3.63
CA PHE A 194 12.01 11.63 4.53
C PHE A 194 12.58 13.01 4.87
N LYS A 195 11.68 13.91 5.27
CA LYS A 195 12.02 15.17 5.90
C LYS A 195 11.74 15.06 7.39
N THR A 196 12.71 15.45 8.20
CA THR A 196 12.64 15.51 9.65
C THR A 196 12.91 16.93 10.12
N LYS A 197 12.44 17.24 11.32
CA LYS A 197 12.57 18.58 11.91
C LYS A 197 14.02 18.90 12.28
N GLU A 198 14.73 17.93 12.84
CA GLU A 198 16.06 18.09 13.44
C GLU A 198 17.18 18.01 12.40
N TYR A 199 17.00 17.23 11.33
CA TYR A 199 18.06 16.89 10.37
C TYR A 199 17.71 17.22 8.91
N GLY A 200 16.55 17.85 8.65
CA GLY A 200 16.12 18.13 7.29
C GLY A 200 15.89 16.85 6.50
N LYS A 201 16.55 16.68 5.36
CA LYS A 201 16.38 15.48 4.52
C LYS A 201 17.19 14.32 5.08
N VAL A 202 16.54 13.18 5.29
CA VAL A 202 17.18 11.94 5.78
C VAL A 202 16.77 10.74 4.93
N LYS A 203 17.58 9.69 4.94
CA LYS A 203 17.22 8.37 4.41
C LYS A 203 16.92 7.43 5.58
N LEU A 204 15.78 6.75 5.56
CA LEU A 204 15.35 5.84 6.62
C LEU A 204 15.33 4.40 6.10
N TYR A 205 15.77 3.45 6.95
CA TYR A 205 15.58 2.01 6.79
C TYR A 205 15.29 1.36 8.14
N LEU A 206 14.09 1.57 8.66
CA LEU A 206 13.82 1.23 10.05
C LEU A 206 12.38 0.80 10.31
N ASP A 207 12.19 0.13 11.44
CA ASP A 207 10.92 -0.05 12.12
C ASP A 207 10.86 0.93 13.30
N SER A 208 10.05 1.99 13.19
CA SER A 208 9.99 3.10 14.15
C SER A 208 9.52 2.69 15.54
N LYS A 209 8.96 1.48 15.68
CA LYS A 209 8.50 0.93 16.97
C LYS A 209 9.59 0.16 17.72
N LYS A 210 10.79 0.02 17.14
CA LYS A 210 11.82 -0.90 17.64
C LYS A 210 13.19 -0.23 17.82
N PRO A 211 13.37 0.61 18.86
CA PRO A 211 14.69 1.12 19.21
C PRO A 211 15.66 -0.03 19.59
N PRO A 212 16.99 0.20 19.51
CA PRO A 212 17.67 1.44 19.13
C PRO A 212 17.77 1.63 17.60
N PHE A 213 18.35 2.77 17.20
CA PHE A 213 18.57 3.18 15.82
C PHE A 213 20.02 3.59 15.61
N ILE A 214 20.62 3.12 14.51
CA ILE A 214 21.94 3.53 14.04
C ILE A 214 21.77 4.81 13.25
N TYR A 215 22.48 5.86 13.64
CA TYR A 215 22.61 7.11 12.93
C TYR A 215 23.97 7.11 12.24
N MET A 216 23.94 7.26 10.93
CA MET A 216 25.11 7.37 10.09
C MET A 216 25.01 8.65 9.28
N LYS A 217 26.04 9.47 9.25
CA LYS A 217 26.09 10.69 8.44
C LYS A 217 27.08 10.50 7.30
N VAL A 218 26.61 10.72 6.08
CA VAL A 218 27.40 10.58 4.85
C VAL A 218 27.11 11.79 3.97
N ASP A 219 28.14 12.48 3.51
CA ASP A 219 28.06 13.71 2.70
C ASP A 219 27.07 14.74 3.27
N GLY A 220 27.13 14.98 4.58
CA GLY A 220 26.22 15.88 5.29
C GLY A 220 24.77 15.41 5.45
N GLN A 221 24.40 14.23 4.95
CA GLN A 221 23.05 13.67 5.05
C GLN A 221 22.98 12.54 6.09
N TYR A 222 21.94 12.52 6.93
CA TYR A 222 21.71 11.40 7.85
C TYR A 222 20.99 10.22 7.19
N ILE A 223 21.50 9.03 7.47
CA ILE A 223 20.92 7.71 7.20
C ILE A 223 20.62 7.06 8.56
N ILE A 224 19.36 6.73 8.81
CA ILE A 224 18.91 6.17 10.10
C ILE A 224 18.34 4.78 9.88
N ILE A 225 18.84 3.79 10.63
CA ILE A 225 18.62 2.37 10.37
C ILE A 225 18.28 1.61 11.67
N ASN A 226 17.42 0.59 11.56
CA ASN A 226 17.46 -0.56 12.46
C ASN A 226 17.18 -1.86 11.69
N LEU A 227 17.44 -3.01 12.31
CA LEU A 227 17.23 -4.31 11.68
C LEU A 227 15.93 -5.00 12.14
N GLY A 228 15.01 -4.24 12.74
CA GLY A 228 13.72 -4.73 13.22
C GLY A 228 13.79 -5.62 14.47
N GLU A 229 14.97 -5.81 15.04
CA GLU A 229 15.24 -6.46 16.34
C GLU A 229 16.37 -5.71 17.03
N LYS A 230 16.24 -5.53 18.36
CA LYS A 230 17.18 -4.74 19.16
C LYS A 230 18.57 -5.35 19.12
N GLU A 231 18.66 -6.65 19.37
CA GLU A 231 19.91 -7.41 19.44
C GLU A 231 20.64 -7.37 18.10
N LYS A 232 19.92 -7.59 16.99
CA LYS A 232 20.51 -7.51 15.64
C LYS A 232 21.02 -6.10 15.32
N THR A 233 20.30 -5.07 15.76
CA THR A 233 20.70 -3.67 15.51
C THR A 233 21.96 -3.32 16.29
N ILE A 234 22.05 -3.73 17.56
CA ILE A 234 23.24 -3.53 18.40
C ILE A 234 24.45 -4.28 17.82
N GLN A 235 24.29 -5.56 17.47
CA GLN A 235 25.37 -6.36 16.86
C GLN A 235 25.85 -5.77 15.53
N ALA A 236 24.94 -5.23 14.72
CA ALA A 236 25.29 -4.54 13.49
C ALA A 236 26.10 -3.27 13.77
N PHE A 237 25.67 -2.46 14.76
CA PHE A 237 26.38 -1.26 15.17
C PHE A 237 27.78 -1.57 15.67
N GLU A 238 27.94 -2.54 16.58
CA GLU A 238 29.26 -2.94 17.12
C GLU A 238 30.20 -3.39 16.00
N LYS A 239 29.69 -4.14 15.01
CA LYS A 239 30.48 -4.55 13.85
C LYS A 239 30.88 -3.36 12.97
N MET A 240 29.96 -2.40 12.74
CA MET A 240 30.26 -1.19 11.97
C MET A 240 31.27 -0.29 12.69
N GLU A 241 31.10 -0.11 14.01
CA GLU A 241 31.93 0.74 14.84
C GLU A 241 33.38 0.24 14.92
N ASN A 242 33.59 -1.08 15.01
CA ASN A 242 34.93 -1.66 15.01
C ASN A 242 35.67 -1.35 13.69
N ILE A 243 35.02 -1.53 12.54
CA ILE A 243 35.65 -1.29 11.22
C ILE A 243 35.86 0.21 10.98
N TYR A 244 34.94 1.05 11.45
CA TYR A 244 35.03 2.50 11.28
C TYR A 244 36.15 3.16 12.12
N LYS A 245 36.54 2.54 13.24
CA LYS A 245 37.60 3.06 14.12
C LYS A 245 39.00 2.57 13.77
N ASP A 246 39.11 1.51 12.96
CA ASP A 246 40.37 0.96 12.45
C ASP A 246 40.92 1.79 11.28
#